data_AF-A0A8J3HQK2-F1
#
_entry.id   AF-A0A8J3HQK2-F1
#
_cell.length_a   1.000
_cell.length_b   1.000
_cell.length_c   1.000
_cell.angle_alpha   90.00
_cell.angle_beta   90.00
_cell.angle_gamma   90.00
#
_symmetry.space_group_name_H-M   'P 1'
#
loop_
_entity.id
_entity.type
_entity.pdbx_description
1 polymer ?
#
loop_
_entity_poly.entity_id
_entity_poly.type
_entity_poly.pdbx_seq_one_letter_code
_entity_poly.pdbx_strand_id
1 'polypeptide(L)'
;MRFFRRAPRSRFRADMLQWLDAFGRYQLDPQRSNVPPESGMNPWDWFGWLWEMMKEDPDGFFTDLRTIVAEDRGGFATYGAACVARELLSGEGREPPAALALIDAGIEFKLARGLGSFSLTAYENRRLMETRRQSEQDR
;
A
#
# COMPACT_ATOMS: atom_id res chain seq x y z
N MET A 1 4.40 -11.91 -33.86
CA MET A 1 5.48 -11.17 -33.18
C MET A 1 4.94 -10.65 -31.85
N ARG A 2 5.34 -11.25 -30.72
CA ARG A 2 4.97 -10.77 -29.38
C ARG A 2 5.95 -9.67 -29.01
N PHE A 3 5.49 -8.42 -29.00
CA PHE A 3 6.24 -7.31 -28.43
C PHE A 3 6.31 -7.53 -26.92
N PHE A 4 7.49 -7.91 -26.43
CA PHE A 4 7.80 -7.82 -25.02
C PHE A 4 7.81 -6.33 -24.67
N ARG A 5 6.67 -5.82 -24.19
CA ARG A 5 6.58 -4.51 -23.56
C ARG A 5 7.52 -4.58 -22.36
N ARG A 6 8.72 -4.01 -22.49
CA ARG A 6 9.63 -3.82 -21.37
C ARG A 6 8.81 -3.08 -20.32
N ALA A 7 8.64 -3.65 -19.13
CA ALA A 7 7.99 -2.95 -18.03
C ALA A 7 8.68 -1.58 -17.91
N PRO A 8 7.91 -0.48 -17.77
CA PRO A 8 8.51 0.82 -17.53
C PRO A 8 9.50 0.67 -16.38
N ARG A 9 10.70 1.26 -16.53
CA ARG A 9 11.63 1.33 -15.40
C ARG A 9 10.87 2.01 -14.27
N SER A 10 10.67 1.27 -13.19
CA SER A 10 9.96 1.77 -12.01
C SER A 10 10.57 3.13 -11.62
N ARG A 11 9.70 4.13 -11.39
CA ARG A 11 10.12 5.44 -10.87
C ARG A 11 10.72 5.34 -9.47
N PHE A 12 10.47 4.21 -8.81
CA PHE A 12 10.93 3.97 -7.47
C PHE A 12 12.38 3.45 -7.43
N ARG A 13 13.02 3.67 -6.29
CA ARG A 13 14.34 3.11 -6.01
C ARG A 13 14.30 1.57 -6.03
N ALA A 14 15.43 0.94 -6.32
CA ALA A 14 15.53 -0.52 -6.42
C ALA A 14 15.20 -1.25 -5.10
N ASP A 15 15.39 -0.58 -3.96
CA ASP A 15 15.11 -1.06 -2.61
C ASP A 15 13.66 -0.84 -2.16
N MET A 16 12.77 -0.29 -3.01
CA MET A 16 11.38 0.04 -2.65
C MET A 16 10.59 -1.16 -2.13
N LEU A 17 10.70 -2.33 -2.77
CA LEU A 17 9.96 -3.52 -2.34
C LEU A 17 10.41 -3.99 -0.94
N GLN A 18 11.72 -3.97 -0.68
CA GLN A 18 12.28 -4.32 0.64
C GLN A 18 11.86 -3.32 1.71
N TRP A 19 11.87 -2.03 1.37
CA TRP A 19 11.40 -0.98 2.27
C TRP A 19 9.90 -1.13 2.57
N LEU A 20 9.06 -1.44 1.57
CA LEU A 20 7.64 -1.69 1.76
C LEU A 20 7.37 -2.91 2.65
N ASP A 21 8.12 -4.00 2.50
CA ASP A 21 8.01 -5.18 3.39
C ASP A 21 8.33 -4.79 4.85
N ALA A 22 9.45 -4.09 5.05
CA ALA A 22 9.86 -3.61 6.37
C ALA A 22 8.84 -2.63 6.97
N PHE A 23 8.33 -1.69 6.17
CA PHE A 23 7.31 -0.74 6.58
C PHE A 23 5.99 -1.44 6.92
N GLY A 24 5.57 -2.43 6.15
CA GLY A 24 4.39 -3.23 6.44
C GLY A 24 4.50 -4.00 7.75
N ARG A 25 5.66 -4.60 8.03
CA ARG A 25 5.94 -5.24 9.33
C ARG A 25 5.89 -4.24 10.47
N TYR A 26 6.52 -3.07 10.28
CA TYR A 26 6.51 -1.97 11.26
C TYR A 26 5.10 -1.49 11.55
N GLN A 27 4.28 -1.27 10.53
CA GLN A 27 2.89 -0.81 10.69
C GLN A 27 1.98 -1.86 11.34
N LEU A 28 2.28 -3.15 11.18
CA LEU A 28 1.53 -4.22 11.81
C LEU A 28 1.88 -4.37 13.29
N ASP A 29 3.17 -4.38 13.60
CA ASP A 29 3.68 -4.55 14.96
C ASP A 29 5.00 -3.78 15.11
N PRO A 30 4.93 -2.49 15.51
CA PRO A 30 6.13 -1.67 15.67
C PRO A 30 7.14 -2.30 16.66
N GLN A 31 6.65 -2.99 17.69
CA GLN A 31 7.46 -3.55 18.76
C GLN A 31 8.20 -4.84 18.34
N ARG A 32 7.64 -5.62 17.41
CA ARG A 32 8.23 -6.90 16.95
C ARG A 32 8.72 -6.88 15.51
N SER A 33 8.60 -5.76 14.82
CA SER A 33 8.97 -5.62 13.40
C SER A 33 10.46 -5.86 13.11
N ASN A 34 11.32 -5.84 14.15
CA ASN A 34 12.78 -5.94 14.03
C ASN A 34 13.38 -4.96 13.00
N VAL A 35 12.67 -3.89 12.65
CA VAL A 35 13.27 -2.77 11.89
C VAL A 35 14.23 -2.10 12.86
N PRO A 36 15.56 -2.30 12.72
CA PRO A 36 16.47 -1.97 13.80
C PRO A 36 16.44 -0.46 14.01
N PRO A 37 16.22 0.05 15.24
CA PRO A 37 16.43 1.47 15.53
C PRO A 37 17.85 1.92 15.17
N GLU A 38 18.78 0.95 15.13
CA GLU A 38 20.22 1.10 14.88
C GLU A 38 20.59 1.04 13.38
N SER A 39 19.66 0.65 12.51
CA SER A 39 19.91 0.58 11.06
C SER A 39 20.01 1.98 10.40
N GLY A 40 19.77 3.04 11.17
CA GLY A 40 19.75 4.43 10.67
C GLY A 40 18.64 4.72 9.67
N MET A 41 17.76 3.76 9.40
CA MET A 41 16.64 3.88 8.48
C MET A 41 15.38 4.13 9.30
N ASN A 42 15.01 5.40 9.49
CA ASN A 42 13.69 5.72 10.01
C ASN A 42 12.68 5.40 8.88
N PRO A 43 11.68 4.53 9.11
CA PRO A 43 10.73 4.15 8.06
C PRO A 43 10.01 5.35 7.43
N TRP A 44 9.96 6.48 8.14
CA TRP A 44 9.35 7.73 7.68
C TRP A 44 10.25 8.57 6.76
N ASP A 45 11.55 8.29 6.66
CA ASP A 45 12.50 9.10 5.86
C ASP A 45 12.14 9.14 4.37
N TRP A 46 11.42 8.12 3.89
CA TRP A 46 11.00 8.01 2.50
C TRP A 46 9.78 8.87 2.17
N PHE A 47 9.00 9.28 3.18
CA PHE A 47 7.71 9.93 2.95
C PHE A 47 7.81 11.30 2.30
N GLY A 48 8.85 12.08 2.61
CA GLY A 48 9.06 13.37 1.94
C GLY A 48 9.23 13.21 0.43
N TRP A 49 10.05 12.25 0.00
CA TRP A 49 10.26 11.97 -1.42
C TRP A 49 9.03 11.31 -2.09
N LEU A 50 8.37 10.39 -1.40
CA LEU A 50 7.14 9.76 -1.90
C LEU A 50 6.00 10.77 -2.06
N TRP A 51 5.89 11.73 -1.14
CA TRP A 51 4.91 12.82 -1.20
C TRP A 51 5.11 13.70 -2.44
N GLU A 52 6.34 14.13 -2.73
CA GLU A 52 6.62 14.94 -3.92
C GLU A 52 6.30 14.19 -5.22
N MET A 53 6.64 12.90 -5.31
CA MET A 53 6.28 12.09 -6.49
C MET A 53 4.76 11.88 -6.63
N MET A 54 4.08 11.64 -5.51
CA MET A 54 2.63 11.46 -5.50
C MET A 54 1.92 12.74 -5.96
N LYS A 55 2.37 13.89 -5.46
CA LYS A 55 1.79 15.20 -5.80
C LYS A 55 1.94 15.56 -7.29
N GLU A 56 3.05 15.17 -7.93
CA GLU A 56 3.29 15.44 -9.34
C GLU A 56 2.37 14.61 -10.27
N ASP A 57 2.16 13.33 -9.94
CA ASP A 57 1.36 12.39 -10.72
C ASP A 57 0.71 11.34 -9.81
N PRO A 58 -0.45 11.65 -9.18
CA PRO A 58 -1.08 10.75 -8.22
C PRO A 58 -1.47 9.41 -8.83
N ASP A 59 -2.13 9.45 -10.00
CA ASP A 59 -2.63 8.25 -10.67
C ASP A 59 -1.47 7.32 -11.10
N GLY A 60 -0.42 7.87 -11.70
CA GLY A 60 0.75 7.08 -12.09
C GLY A 60 1.58 6.61 -10.90
N PHE A 61 1.70 7.40 -9.83
CA PHE A 61 2.35 6.99 -8.59
C PHE A 61 1.71 5.73 -8.00
N PHE A 62 0.38 5.73 -7.80
CA PHE A 62 -0.30 4.58 -7.22
C PHE A 62 -0.36 3.37 -8.17
N THR A 63 -0.41 3.61 -9.48
CA THR A 63 -0.33 2.54 -10.49
C THR A 63 1.03 1.84 -10.45
N ASP A 64 2.11 2.61 -10.38
CA ASP A 64 3.46 2.06 -10.30
C ASP A 64 3.70 1.37 -8.95
N LEU A 65 3.16 1.93 -7.85
CA LEU A 65 3.25 1.34 -6.52
C LEU A 65 2.56 -0.04 -6.49
N ARG A 66 1.35 -0.13 -7.07
CA ARG A 66 0.63 -1.40 -7.25
C ARG A 66 1.40 -2.39 -8.12
N THR A 67 2.10 -1.90 -9.14
CA THR A 67 2.89 -2.75 -10.04
C THR A 67 4.08 -3.37 -9.30
N ILE A 68 4.76 -2.62 -8.44
CA ILE A 68 5.87 -3.15 -7.63
C ILE A 68 5.45 -4.31 -6.75
N VAL A 69 4.31 -4.19 -6.07
CA VAL A 69 3.84 -5.19 -5.10
C VAL A 69 3.03 -6.31 -5.74
N ALA A 70 2.86 -6.32 -7.06
CA ALA A 70 2.05 -7.31 -7.75
C ALA A 70 2.54 -8.75 -7.52
N GLU A 71 3.86 -8.94 -7.40
CA GLU A 71 4.47 -10.26 -7.17
C GLU A 71 4.41 -10.71 -5.69
N ASP A 72 4.17 -9.79 -4.75
CA ASP A 72 4.09 -10.07 -3.31
C ASP A 72 2.77 -10.75 -2.90
N ARG A 73 1.77 -10.78 -3.79
CA ARG A 73 0.50 -11.55 -3.64
C ARG A 73 -0.21 -11.34 -2.29
N GLY A 74 -0.25 -10.10 -1.78
CA GLY A 74 -0.90 -9.81 -0.49
C GLY A 74 -0.02 -10.11 0.72
N GLY A 75 1.30 -10.13 0.54
CA GLY A 75 2.30 -10.19 1.60
C GLY A 75 2.49 -8.84 2.31
N PHE A 76 3.60 -8.73 3.05
CA PHE A 76 3.89 -7.55 3.86
C PHE A 76 4.23 -6.32 3.01
N ALA A 77 4.82 -6.48 1.83
CA ALA A 77 5.07 -5.34 0.96
C ALA A 77 3.77 -4.76 0.39
N THR A 78 2.80 -5.62 0.07
CA THR A 78 1.44 -5.20 -0.31
C THR A 78 0.78 -4.41 0.82
N TYR A 79 0.89 -4.90 2.05
CA TYR A 79 0.38 -4.19 3.23
C TYR A 79 1.10 -2.86 3.48
N GLY A 80 2.42 -2.82 3.33
CA GLY A 80 3.21 -1.58 3.41
C GLY A 80 2.76 -0.56 2.37
N ALA A 81 2.49 -0.99 1.14
CA ALA A 81 1.99 -0.11 0.08
C ALA A 81 0.58 0.43 0.39
N ALA A 82 -0.29 -0.39 0.99
CA ALA A 82 -1.59 0.04 1.48
C ALA A 82 -1.46 1.10 2.58
N CYS A 83 -0.52 0.92 3.53
CA CYS A 83 -0.23 1.91 4.55
C CYS A 83 0.28 3.21 3.92
N VAL A 84 1.24 3.14 2.99
CA VAL A 84 1.73 4.33 2.25
C VAL A 84 0.58 5.06 1.56
N ALA A 85 -0.30 4.34 0.87
CA ALA A 85 -1.45 4.95 0.21
C ALA A 85 -2.36 5.69 1.20
N ARG A 86 -2.65 5.09 2.36
CA ARG A 86 -3.46 5.73 3.39
C ARG A 86 -2.78 6.98 3.97
N GLU A 87 -1.50 6.90 4.30
CA GLU A 87 -0.75 8.02 4.86
C GLU A 87 -0.65 9.19 3.87
N LEU A 88 -0.43 8.90 2.58
CA LEU A 88 -0.36 9.93 1.53
C LEU A 88 -1.73 10.48 1.12
N LEU A 89 -2.82 9.74 1.30
CA LEU A 89 -4.18 10.22 0.98
C LEU A 89 -4.87 10.94 2.13
N SER A 90 -4.29 10.92 3.34
CA SER A 90 -4.90 11.53 4.53
C SER A 90 -5.12 13.03 4.33
N GLY A 91 -6.34 13.42 3.94
CA GLY A 91 -6.75 14.82 3.75
C GLY A 91 -7.06 15.24 2.31
N GLU A 92 -6.94 14.35 1.32
CA GLU A 92 -7.25 14.68 -0.08
C GLU A 92 -8.69 14.30 -0.47
N GLY A 93 -9.34 15.14 -1.28
CA GLY A 93 -10.76 14.99 -1.63
C GLY A 93 -11.07 13.98 -2.75
N ARG A 94 -10.06 13.54 -3.52
CA ARG A 94 -10.24 12.55 -4.60
C ARG A 94 -9.22 11.43 -4.45
N GLU A 95 -9.70 10.22 -4.20
CA GLU A 95 -8.87 9.02 -4.03
C GLU A 95 -8.65 8.33 -5.40
N PRO A 96 -7.40 8.20 -5.87
CA PRO A 96 -7.11 7.48 -7.12
C PRO A 96 -7.55 6.01 -7.05
N PRO A 97 -8.13 5.43 -8.12
CA PRO A 97 -8.59 4.03 -8.10
C PRO A 97 -7.50 3.01 -7.75
N ALA A 98 -6.26 3.27 -8.17
CA ALA A 98 -5.13 2.41 -7.83
C ALA A 98 -4.79 2.45 -6.33
N ALA A 99 -4.98 3.59 -5.67
CA ALA A 99 -4.79 3.73 -4.23
C ALA A 99 -5.87 2.98 -3.45
N LEU A 100 -7.12 3.08 -3.90
CA LEU A 100 -8.24 2.31 -3.35
C LEU A 100 -7.98 0.80 -3.43
N ALA A 101 -7.48 0.31 -4.57
CA ALA A 101 -7.13 -1.11 -4.73
C ALA A 101 -6.01 -1.56 -3.79
N LEU A 102 -5.04 -0.69 -3.48
CA LEU A 102 -4.01 -0.97 -2.48
C LEU A 102 -4.60 -1.03 -1.07
N ILE A 103 -5.48 -0.08 -0.72
CA ILE A 103 -6.20 -0.07 0.57
C ILE A 103 -7.02 -1.37 0.73
N ASP A 104 -7.76 -1.76 -0.31
CA ASP A 104 -8.54 -3.01 -0.31
C ASP A 104 -7.64 -4.23 -0.06
N ALA A 105 -6.48 -4.30 -0.72
CA ALA A 105 -5.49 -5.36 -0.47
C ALA A 105 -4.92 -5.33 0.96
N GLY A 106 -4.75 -4.14 1.55
CA GLY A 106 -4.36 -3.99 2.95
C GLY A 106 -5.43 -4.48 3.94
N ILE A 107 -6.71 -4.26 3.62
CA ILE A 107 -7.84 -4.82 4.38
C ILE A 107 -7.81 -6.35 4.29
N GLU A 108 -7.70 -6.90 3.09
CA GLU A 108 -7.59 -8.35 2.88
C GLU A 108 -6.42 -8.96 3.64
N PHE A 109 -5.25 -8.29 3.64
CA PHE A 109 -4.07 -8.70 4.41
C PHE A 109 -4.38 -8.85 5.90
N LYS A 110 -5.11 -7.89 6.49
CA LYS A 110 -5.49 -7.91 7.91
C LYS A 110 -6.50 -9.02 8.19
N LEU A 111 -7.53 -9.15 7.35
CA LEU A 111 -8.57 -10.18 7.48
C LEU A 111 -7.98 -11.60 7.37
N ALA A 112 -7.08 -11.83 6.41
CA ALA A 112 -6.41 -13.12 6.21
C ALA A 112 -5.57 -13.56 7.42
N ARG A 113 -5.15 -12.61 8.27
CA ARG A 113 -4.41 -12.86 9.52
C ARG A 113 -5.31 -12.95 10.75
N GLY A 114 -6.62 -12.98 10.57
CA GLY A 114 -7.58 -13.03 11.68
C GLY A 114 -7.62 -11.74 12.49
N LEU A 115 -7.07 -10.64 11.98
CA LEU A 115 -7.18 -9.35 12.61
C LEU A 115 -8.63 -8.86 12.40
N GLY A 116 -9.41 -8.84 13.48
CA GLY A 116 -10.84 -8.52 13.44
C GLY A 116 -11.11 -7.06 13.08
N SER A 117 -12.39 -6.70 12.98
CA SER A 117 -12.86 -5.34 12.66
C SER A 117 -12.29 -4.24 13.57
N PHE A 118 -11.89 -4.57 14.80
CA PHE A 118 -11.22 -3.66 15.74
C PHE A 118 -9.80 -3.25 15.32
N SER A 119 -9.16 -4.02 14.42
CA SER A 119 -7.86 -3.69 13.83
C SER A 119 -7.97 -2.84 12.55
N LEU A 120 -9.19 -2.67 12.06
CA LEU A 120 -9.49 -1.82 10.91
C LEU A 120 -9.77 -0.40 11.40
N THR A 121 -9.24 0.59 10.68
CA THR A 121 -9.61 1.98 10.92
C THR A 121 -11.09 2.22 10.58
N ALA A 122 -11.68 3.33 11.03
CA ALA A 122 -13.06 3.67 10.68
C ALA A 122 -13.25 3.81 9.15
N TYR A 123 -12.22 4.30 8.46
CA TYR A 123 -12.20 4.40 7.00
C TYR A 123 -12.13 3.01 6.35
N GLU A 124 -11.22 2.14 6.79
CA GLU A 124 -11.10 0.76 6.28
C GLU A 124 -12.41 -0.04 6.49
N ASN A 125 -13.07 0.13 7.64
CA ASN A 125 -14.38 -0.47 7.90
C ASN A 125 -15.45 0.03 6.91
N ARG A 126 -15.49 1.34 6.62
CA ARG A 126 -16.43 1.92 5.63
C ARG A 126 -16.17 1.34 4.24
N ARG A 127 -14.91 1.34 3.83
CA ARG A 127 -14.47 0.81 2.53
C ARG A 127 -14.85 -0.66 2.36
N LEU A 128 -14.61 -1.50 3.39
CA LEU A 128 -15.00 -2.91 3.37
C LEU A 128 -16.52 -3.10 3.17
N MET A 129 -17.36 -2.25 3.78
CA MET A 129 -18.81 -2.31 3.60
C MET A 129 -19.24 -1.87 2.20
N GLU A 130 -18.58 -0.87 1.61
CA GLU A 130 -18.83 -0.42 0.23
C GLU A 130 -18.48 -1.52 -0.78
N THR A 131 -17.29 -2.12 -0.66
CA THR A 131 -16.85 -3.21 -1.54
C THR A 131 -17.76 -4.43 -1.47
N ARG A 132 -18.25 -4.77 -0.26
CA ARG A 132 -19.23 -5.86 -0.08
C ARG A 132 -20.57 -5.56 -0.77
N ARG A 133 -21.11 -4.35 -0.59
CA ARG A 133 -22.36 -3.94 -1.24
C ARG A 133 -22.26 -3.95 -2.76
N GLN A 134 -21.14 -3.51 -3.32
CA GLN A 134 -20.90 -3.55 -4.77
C GLN A 134 -20.87 -4.99 -5.28
N SER A 135 -20.17 -5.88 -4.58
CA SER A 135 -20.11 -7.31 -4.93
C SER A 135 -21.47 -8.03 -4.86
N GLU A 136 -22.38 -7.55 -4.02
CA GLU A 136 -23.77 -8.05 -3.93
C GLU A 136 -24.67 -7.52 -5.06
N GLN A 137 -24.37 -6.35 -5.60
CA GLN A 137 -25.11 -5.74 -6.72
C GLN A 137 -24.68 -6.28 -8.08
N ASP A 138 -23.42 -6.71 -8.21
CA ASP A 138 -22.86 -7.28 -9.44
C ASP A 138 -23.13 -8.79 -9.61
N ARG A 139 -23.90 -9.40 -8.69
CA ARG A 139 -24.30 -10.81 -8.69
C ARG A 139 -25.72 -11.01 -9.18
#